data_AF-X1P0S5-F1
#
_entry.id   AF-X1P0S5-F1
#
_cell.length_a   1.000
_cell.length_b   1.000
_cell.length_c   1.000
_cell.angle_alpha   90.00
_cell.angle_beta   90.00
_cell.angle_gamma   90.00
#
_symmetry.space_group_name_H-M   'P 1'
#
loop_
_entity.id
_entity.type
_entity.pdbx_description
1 polymer ?
#
loop_
_entity_poly.entity_id
_entity_poly.type
_entity_poly.pdbx_seq_one_letter_code
_entity_poly.pdbx_strand_id
1 'polypeptide(L)'
;NSPFIHAAVAAGLGELGWGDLVITPDAGPRARFGSIITTAELEPSPIYQGPRLCDPDKCKELGYGMPVCARVCPTKAIGPDEKKVIIGDRDLKVAKIDPWRCVWGSMGLSKEAGGLKDIPMPGEVGPDNLFSALTQRDPTQSMELMVIGRGDYCGKCIMECPVARQQKLYELLSR
;
A
#
# COMPACT_ATOMS: atom_id res chain seq x y z
N ASN A 1 0.57 8.83 8.16
CA ASN A 1 -0.65 8.48 7.40
C ASN A 1 -0.81 9.48 6.26
N SER A 2 -0.96 9.00 5.03
CA SER A 2 -1.15 9.90 3.86
C SER A 2 -2.55 10.52 3.90
N PRO A 3 -2.70 11.85 3.84
CA PRO A 3 -4.00 12.51 4.02
C PRO A 3 -5.02 12.10 2.95
N PHE A 4 -4.56 11.75 1.74
CA PHE A 4 -5.42 11.39 0.62
C PHE A 4 -6.18 10.07 0.82
N ILE A 5 -5.60 9.11 1.54
CA ILE A 5 -6.21 7.81 1.82
C ILE A 5 -7.44 8.00 2.72
N HIS A 6 -7.28 8.77 3.80
CA HIS A 6 -8.37 8.99 4.75
C HIS A 6 -9.49 9.83 4.13
N ALA A 7 -9.14 10.83 3.31
CA ALA A 7 -10.10 11.65 2.59
C ALA A 7 -10.95 10.81 1.62
N ALA A 8 -10.34 9.89 0.88
CA ALA A 8 -11.06 9.01 -0.04
C ALA A 8 -12.06 8.06 0.68
N VAL A 9 -11.70 7.56 1.86
CA VAL A 9 -12.60 6.75 2.70
C VAL A 9 -13.76 7.60 3.24
N ALA A 10 -13.45 8.81 3.72
CA ALA A 10 -14.47 9.75 4.20
C ALA A 10 -15.45 10.17 3.09
N ALA A 11 -14.98 10.28 1.84
CA ALA A 11 -15.80 10.56 0.67
C ALA A 11 -16.56 9.34 0.13
N GLY A 12 -16.48 8.18 0.78
CA GLY A 12 -17.24 6.99 0.42
C GLY A 12 -16.71 6.19 -0.79
N LEU A 13 -15.49 6.46 -1.24
CA LEU A 13 -14.90 5.78 -2.40
C LEU A 13 -14.50 4.32 -2.14
N GLY A 14 -14.42 3.92 -0.87
CA GLY A 14 -14.05 2.57 -0.46
C GLY A 14 -13.84 2.45 1.04
N GLU A 15 -13.14 1.40 1.47
CA GLU A 15 -12.77 1.17 2.87
C GLU A 15 -11.25 0.98 3.04
N LEU A 16 -10.73 1.15 4.26
CA LEU A 16 -9.35 0.79 4.54
C LEU A 16 -9.19 -0.73 4.57
N GLY A 17 -8.27 -1.24 3.75
CA GLY A 17 -7.82 -2.63 3.82
C GLY A 17 -6.73 -2.85 4.87
N TRP A 18 -6.39 -4.12 5.13
CA TRP A 18 -5.34 -4.49 6.08
C TRP A 18 -4.01 -3.76 5.85
N GLY A 19 -3.64 -3.52 4.59
CA GLY A 19 -2.39 -2.82 4.23
C GLY A 19 -2.40 -1.29 4.42
N ASP A 20 -3.39 -0.72 5.12
CA ASP A 20 -3.56 0.74 5.31
C ASP A 20 -3.70 1.51 3.98
N LEU A 21 -4.34 0.89 2.99
CA LEU A 21 -4.68 1.45 1.67
C LEU A 21 -6.19 1.42 1.47
N VAL A 22 -6.71 2.35 0.66
CA VAL A 22 -8.13 2.33 0.25
C VAL A 22 -8.36 1.19 -0.72
N ILE A 23 -9.37 0.37 -0.45
CA ILE A 23 -9.87 -0.68 -1.32
C ILE A 23 -11.19 -0.19 -1.90
N THR A 24 -11.27 -0.05 -3.22
CA THR A 24 -12.52 0.26 -3.92
C THR A 24 -13.20 -1.01 -4.42
N PRO A 25 -14.53 -1.02 -4.61
CA PRO A 25 -15.25 -2.20 -5.08
C PRO A 25 -14.81 -2.71 -6.47
N ASP A 26 -14.42 -1.79 -7.35
CA ASP A 26 -14.16 -2.02 -8.77
C ASP A 26 -12.67 -2.21 -9.10
N ALA A 27 -11.77 -1.52 -8.39
CA ALA A 27 -10.34 -1.51 -8.66
C ALA A 27 -9.50 -2.07 -7.49
N GLY A 28 -10.09 -2.31 -6.32
CA GLY A 28 -9.38 -2.76 -5.14
C GLY A 28 -8.39 -1.68 -4.69
N PRO A 29 -7.12 -2.01 -4.35
CA PRO A 29 -6.12 -1.02 -3.99
C PRO A 29 -5.47 -0.29 -5.19
N ARG A 30 -5.90 -0.58 -6.43
CA ARG A 30 -5.24 -0.09 -7.66
C ARG A 30 -5.76 1.29 -8.12
N ALA A 31 -6.51 1.98 -7.29
CA ALA A 31 -6.96 3.35 -7.54
C ALA A 31 -5.94 4.36 -6.97
N ARG A 32 -5.69 5.44 -7.72
CA ARG A 32 -4.94 6.61 -7.22
C ARG A 32 -5.93 7.71 -6.86
N PHE A 33 -5.69 8.36 -5.71
CA PHE A 33 -6.56 9.39 -5.19
C PHE A 33 -5.88 10.74 -5.23
N GLY A 34 -6.67 11.77 -5.51
CA GLY A 34 -6.32 13.17 -5.33
C GLY A 34 -7.42 13.88 -4.56
N SER A 35 -7.10 15.02 -3.97
CA SER A 35 -8.05 15.86 -3.25
C SER A 35 -7.94 17.30 -3.74
N ILE A 36 -9.07 17.97 -3.87
CA ILE A 36 -9.13 19.41 -4.13
C ILE A 36 -9.68 20.09 -2.87
N ILE A 37 -8.94 21.05 -2.35
CA ILE A 37 -9.41 21.91 -1.25
C ILE A 37 -10.14 23.08 -1.89
N THR A 38 -11.38 23.28 -1.52
CA THR A 38 -12.25 24.33 -2.07
C THR A 38 -13.11 24.95 -0.99
N THR A 39 -13.53 26.20 -1.18
CA THR A 39 -14.52 26.88 -0.34
C THR A 39 -15.94 26.75 -0.88
N ALA A 40 -16.13 26.04 -1.99
CA ALA A 40 -17.46 25.75 -2.51
C ALA A 40 -18.25 24.92 -1.49
N GLU A 41 -19.50 25.31 -1.23
CA GLU A 41 -20.42 24.54 -0.40
C GLU A 41 -20.84 23.27 -1.16
N LEU A 42 -20.60 22.11 -0.55
CA LEU A 42 -20.89 20.80 -1.13
C LEU A 42 -21.55 19.90 -0.08
N GLU A 43 -22.54 19.14 -0.51
CA GLU A 43 -23.15 18.10 0.34
C GLU A 43 -22.16 16.95 0.53
N PRO A 44 -21.81 16.57 1.78
CA PRO A 44 -20.93 15.45 2.06
C PRO A 44 -21.52 14.14 1.54
N SER A 45 -20.71 13.36 0.82
CA SER A 45 -21.09 11.99 0.47
C SER A 45 -21.05 11.10 1.72
N PRO A 46 -21.97 10.13 1.86
CA PRO A 46 -21.88 9.15 2.93
C PRO A 46 -20.63 8.29 2.75
N ILE A 47 -20.07 7.81 3.86
CA ILE A 47 -19.04 6.77 3.84
C ILE A 47 -19.55 5.49 3.15
N TYR A 48 -18.65 4.68 2.61
CA TYR A 48 -19.00 3.48 1.85
C TYR A 48 -19.90 2.52 2.65
N GLN A 49 -21.08 2.20 2.11
CA GLN A 49 -22.10 1.36 2.78
C GLN A 49 -22.28 -0.03 2.15
N GLY A 50 -21.44 -0.39 1.16
CA GLY A 50 -21.53 -1.69 0.52
C GLY A 50 -20.94 -2.82 1.36
N PRO A 51 -20.85 -4.05 0.80
CA PRO A 51 -20.27 -5.18 1.49
C PRO A 51 -18.80 -4.94 1.83
N ARG A 52 -18.34 -5.55 2.93
CA ARG A 52 -16.92 -5.51 3.33
C ARG A 52 -16.03 -5.95 2.16
N LEU A 53 -15.06 -5.11 1.80
CA LEU A 53 -14.15 -5.30 0.66
C LEU A 53 -12.87 -6.05 1.05
N CYS A 54 -12.35 -5.84 2.26
CA CYS A 54 -11.15 -6.47 2.78
C CYS A 54 -11.46 -7.35 3.98
N ASP A 55 -11.32 -8.66 3.78
CA ASP A 55 -11.42 -9.67 4.82
C ASP A 55 -10.02 -10.31 5.04
N PRO A 56 -9.24 -9.83 6.03
CA PRO A 56 -7.89 -10.33 6.25
C PRO A 56 -7.88 -11.80 6.69
N ASP A 57 -8.93 -12.31 7.34
CA ASP A 57 -8.99 -13.69 7.80
C ASP A 57 -9.15 -14.65 6.62
N LYS A 58 -10.06 -14.35 5.70
CA LYS A 58 -10.14 -15.09 4.42
C LYS A 58 -8.88 -14.89 3.56
N CYS A 59 -8.30 -13.69 3.59
CA CYS A 59 -7.08 -13.40 2.84
C CYS A 59 -5.87 -14.20 3.34
N LYS A 60 -5.83 -14.61 4.62
CA LYS A 60 -4.79 -15.50 5.16
C LYS A 60 -4.83 -16.87 4.51
N GLU A 61 -6.00 -17.39 4.13
CA GLU A 61 -6.13 -18.67 3.41
C GLU A 61 -5.42 -18.59 2.05
N LEU A 62 -5.56 -17.46 1.35
CA LEU A 62 -4.90 -17.19 0.06
C LEU A 62 -3.40 -16.86 0.21
N GLY A 63 -2.99 -16.37 1.37
CA GLY A 63 -1.62 -15.97 1.65
C GLY A 63 -0.88 -16.91 2.60
N TYR A 64 -1.27 -18.19 2.67
CA TYR A 64 -0.57 -19.24 3.42
C TYR A 64 -0.34 -18.88 4.91
N GLY A 65 -1.39 -18.39 5.57
CA GLY A 65 -1.37 -18.04 7.00
C GLY A 65 -1.16 -16.55 7.29
N MET A 66 -0.95 -15.72 6.27
CA MET A 66 -0.87 -14.26 6.38
C MET A 66 -1.64 -13.58 5.25
N PRO A 67 -2.21 -12.37 5.46
CA PRO A 67 -2.85 -11.65 4.37
C PRO A 67 -1.89 -11.47 3.18
N VAL A 68 -2.39 -11.59 1.96
CA VAL A 68 -1.56 -11.57 0.74
C VAL A 68 -0.65 -10.33 0.70
N CYS A 69 -1.15 -9.15 1.06
CA CYS A 69 -0.36 -7.92 1.12
C CYS A 69 0.87 -8.00 2.05
N ALA A 70 0.73 -8.69 3.19
CA ALA A 70 1.82 -8.93 4.13
C ALA A 70 2.81 -9.96 3.56
N ARG A 71 2.30 -11.04 2.97
CA ARG A 71 3.13 -12.09 2.34
C ARG A 71 4.04 -11.57 1.25
N VAL A 72 3.52 -10.72 0.38
CA VAL A 72 4.28 -10.25 -0.79
C VAL A 72 5.19 -9.06 -0.47
N CYS A 73 5.16 -8.53 0.75
CA CYS A 73 5.94 -7.37 1.14
C CYS A 73 7.43 -7.74 1.28
N PRO A 74 8.32 -7.27 0.37
CA PRO A 74 9.73 -7.68 0.38
C PRO A 74 10.48 -7.17 1.62
N THR A 75 10.05 -6.05 2.20
CA THR A 75 10.67 -5.43 3.37
C THR A 75 10.01 -5.79 4.69
N LYS A 76 8.97 -6.66 4.66
CA LYS A 76 8.18 -7.05 5.84
C LYS A 76 7.64 -5.83 6.62
N ALA A 77 7.27 -4.77 5.88
CA ALA A 77 6.71 -3.55 6.46
C ALA A 77 5.26 -3.73 6.96
N ILE A 78 4.56 -4.76 6.46
CA ILE A 78 3.18 -5.07 6.83
C ILE A 78 3.21 -6.30 7.72
N GLY A 79 3.01 -6.09 9.02
CA GLY A 79 3.03 -7.15 10.04
C GLY A 79 1.66 -7.69 10.43
N PRO A 80 1.61 -8.59 11.44
CA PRO A 80 0.37 -9.09 12.03
C PRO A 80 -0.26 -8.12 13.04
N ASP A 81 0.51 -7.18 13.58
CA ASP A 81 0.01 -6.22 14.56
C ASP A 81 -1.01 -5.26 13.96
N GLU A 82 -2.12 -5.02 14.65
CA GLU A 82 -3.17 -4.11 14.21
C GLU A 82 -3.17 -2.78 14.98
N LYS A 83 -3.62 -1.72 14.29
CA LYS A 83 -4.01 -0.44 14.88
C LYS A 83 -5.46 -0.14 14.53
N LYS A 84 -6.11 0.66 15.38
CA LYS A 84 -7.43 1.21 15.14
C LYS A 84 -7.30 2.57 14.45
N VAL A 85 -8.09 2.78 13.39
CA VAL A 85 -8.21 4.04 12.68
C VAL A 85 -9.67 4.44 12.67
N ILE A 86 -9.98 5.67 13.06
CA ILE A 86 -11.35 6.20 13.12
C ILE A 86 -11.52 7.20 11.99
N ILE A 87 -12.53 6.98 11.13
CA ILE A 87 -12.88 7.88 10.03
C ILE A 87 -14.40 8.07 10.06
N GLY A 88 -14.85 9.29 10.34
CA GLY A 88 -16.25 9.55 10.67
C GLY A 88 -16.68 8.71 11.87
N ASP A 89 -17.81 8.02 11.74
CA ASP A 89 -18.36 7.16 12.79
C ASP A 89 -17.91 5.68 12.67
N ARG A 90 -16.87 5.39 11.87
CA ARG A 90 -16.38 4.02 11.66
C ARG A 90 -15.04 3.75 12.34
N ASP A 91 -15.03 2.63 13.04
CA ASP A 91 -13.85 2.00 13.61
C ASP A 91 -13.27 0.98 12.64
N LEU A 92 -12.12 1.30 12.05
CA LEU A 92 -11.42 0.46 11.08
C LEU A 92 -10.19 -0.18 11.72
N LYS A 93 -9.97 -1.47 11.45
CA LYS A 93 -8.77 -2.21 11.88
C LYS A 93 -7.84 -2.44 10.70
N VAL A 94 -6.61 -1.96 10.81
CA VAL A 94 -5.58 -2.08 9.77
C VAL A 94 -4.26 -2.53 10.40
N ALA A 95 -3.32 -3.01 9.59
CA ALA A 95 -1.98 -3.35 10.06
C ALA A 95 -1.24 -2.11 10.57
N LYS A 96 -0.38 -2.31 11.56
CA LYS A 96 0.71 -1.39 11.87
C LYS A 96 1.77 -1.52 10.77
N ILE A 97 1.77 -0.56 9.87
CA ILE A 97 2.77 -0.45 8.83
C ILE A 97 4.02 0.18 9.42
N ASP A 98 5.18 -0.45 9.22
CA ASP A 98 6.48 0.19 9.45
C ASP A 98 6.78 1.11 8.25
N PRO A 99 6.72 2.45 8.43
CA PRO A 99 6.89 3.38 7.33
C PRO A 99 8.32 3.36 6.78
N TRP A 100 9.34 3.12 7.61
CA TRP A 100 10.74 3.16 7.19
C TRP A 100 11.11 1.94 6.37
N ARG A 101 10.63 0.75 6.78
CA ARG A 101 10.71 -0.46 5.95
C ARG A 101 9.94 -0.33 4.64
N CYS A 102 8.77 0.32 4.67
CA CYS A 102 7.99 0.54 3.45
C CYS A 102 8.75 1.45 2.47
N VAL A 103 9.29 2.57 2.96
CA VAL A 103 10.10 3.50 2.16
C VAL A 103 11.35 2.83 1.60
N TRP A 104 12.00 1.92 2.34
CA TRP A 104 13.12 1.13 1.83
C TRP A 104 12.76 0.40 0.52
N GLY A 105 11.57 -0.21 0.49
CA GLY A 105 11.02 -0.86 -0.69
C GLY A 105 10.64 0.14 -1.78
N SER A 106 9.88 1.19 -1.45
CA SER A 106 9.47 2.23 -2.42
C SER A 106 10.65 2.92 -3.11
N MET A 107 11.79 3.06 -2.41
CA MET A 107 13.01 3.67 -2.94
C MET A 107 13.88 2.71 -3.77
N GLY A 108 13.47 1.44 -3.89
CA GLY A 108 14.18 0.43 -4.67
C GLY A 108 15.58 0.14 -4.10
N LEU A 109 15.70 0.04 -2.78
CA LEU A 109 16.98 -0.26 -2.11
C LEU A 109 17.27 -1.76 -2.00
N SER A 110 16.38 -2.62 -2.52
CA SER A 110 16.62 -4.06 -2.63
C SER A 110 16.15 -4.57 -3.99
N LYS A 111 16.77 -5.67 -4.46
CA LYS A 111 16.38 -6.31 -5.74
C LYS A 111 14.95 -6.84 -5.71
N GLU A 112 14.52 -7.37 -4.56
CA GLU A 112 13.16 -7.87 -4.40
C GLU A 112 12.10 -6.78 -4.53
N ALA A 113 12.46 -5.53 -4.23
CA ALA A 113 11.62 -4.35 -4.42
C ALA A 113 11.76 -3.72 -5.81
N GLY A 114 12.55 -4.29 -6.72
CA GLY A 114 12.78 -3.76 -8.08
C GLY A 114 14.01 -2.85 -8.20
N GLY A 115 14.84 -2.75 -7.16
CA GLY A 115 16.12 -2.05 -7.23
C GLY A 115 17.15 -2.79 -8.09
N LEU A 116 18.08 -2.05 -8.71
CA LEU A 116 19.18 -2.64 -9.49
C LEU A 116 20.26 -3.23 -8.58
N LYS A 117 20.48 -2.58 -7.43
CA LYS A 117 21.46 -2.99 -6.42
C LYS A 117 20.75 -3.45 -5.17
N ASP A 118 21.24 -4.54 -4.59
CA ASP A 118 20.75 -5.04 -3.31
C ASP A 118 21.55 -4.39 -2.19
N ILE A 119 20.90 -3.53 -1.40
CA ILE A 119 21.49 -2.89 -0.23
C ILE A 119 20.94 -3.60 1.00
N PRO A 120 21.80 -4.20 1.86
CA PRO A 120 21.35 -4.91 3.04
C PRO A 120 20.53 -4.02 3.97
N MET A 121 19.29 -4.43 4.26
CA MET A 121 18.43 -3.71 5.18
C MET A 121 18.80 -4.08 6.63
N PRO A 122 19.05 -3.09 7.51
CA PRO A 122 19.32 -3.35 8.91
C PRO A 122 18.09 -3.92 9.63
N GLY A 123 18.27 -4.50 10.82
CA GLY A 123 17.18 -5.02 11.64
C GLY A 123 16.15 -3.95 12.00
N GLU A 124 16.65 -2.79 12.46
CA GLU A 124 15.88 -1.57 12.74
C GLU A 124 16.12 -0.54 11.62
N VAL A 125 15.05 -0.06 11.00
CA VAL A 125 15.12 0.88 9.89
C VAL A 125 14.64 2.25 10.37
N GLY A 126 15.41 3.28 10.05
CA GLY A 126 15.13 4.65 10.45
C GLY A 126 15.71 5.66 9.46
N PRO A 127 15.55 6.98 9.73
CA PRO A 127 16.02 8.02 8.82
C PRO A 127 17.50 7.88 8.45
N ASP A 128 18.37 7.73 9.45
CA ASP A 128 19.82 7.78 9.25
C ASP A 128 20.32 6.65 8.34
N ASN A 129 19.88 5.42 8.60
CA ASN A 129 20.28 4.27 7.78
C ASN A 129 19.61 4.27 6.41
N LEU A 130 18.38 4.80 6.29
CA LEU A 130 17.72 5.00 5.00
C LEU A 130 18.51 6.00 4.14
N PHE A 131 18.89 7.15 4.69
CA PHE A 131 19.66 8.16 3.95
C PHE A 131 21.04 7.64 3.56
N SER A 132 21.72 6.91 4.44
CA SER A 132 22.99 6.24 4.11
C SER A 132 22.84 5.17 3.02
N ALA A 133 21.71 4.45 2.98
CA ALA A 133 21.45 3.50 1.92
C ALA A 133 21.16 4.19 0.58
N LEU A 134 20.44 5.32 0.59
CA LEU A 134 20.15 6.09 -0.63
C LEU A 134 21.43 6.56 -1.35
N THR A 135 22.51 6.89 -0.63
CA THR A 135 23.80 7.27 -1.25
C THR A 135 24.51 6.08 -1.91
N GLN A 136 24.12 4.85 -1.59
CA GLN A 136 24.71 3.63 -2.13
C GLN A 136 23.97 3.08 -3.35
N ARG A 137 22.84 3.71 -3.73
CA ARG A 137 22.00 3.30 -4.86
C ARG A 137 22.79 3.35 -6.17
N ASP A 138 22.44 2.47 -7.10
CA ASP A 138 23.03 2.49 -8.43
C ASP A 138 22.78 3.85 -9.12
N PRO A 139 23.80 4.52 -9.68
CA PRO A 139 23.62 5.78 -10.39
C PRO A 139 22.67 5.65 -11.58
N THR A 140 22.69 4.52 -12.30
CA THR A 140 21.81 4.25 -13.45
C THR A 140 20.35 4.22 -13.02
N GLN A 141 20.06 3.56 -11.90
CA GLN A 141 18.73 3.56 -11.28
C GLN A 141 18.26 4.98 -10.97
N SER A 142 19.17 5.85 -10.53
CA SER A 142 18.87 7.25 -10.25
C SER A 142 18.58 8.08 -11.51
N MET A 143 19.16 7.71 -12.65
CA MET A 143 18.95 8.38 -13.94
C MET A 143 17.71 7.89 -14.69
N GLU A 144 17.33 6.61 -14.54
CA GLU A 144 16.08 6.07 -15.10
C GLU A 144 14.83 6.69 -14.45
N LEU A 145 14.96 7.19 -13.22
CA LEU A 145 13.96 8.03 -12.58
C LEU A 145 13.97 9.42 -13.21
N MET A 146 13.34 9.54 -14.39
CA MET A 146 13.15 10.81 -15.10
C MET A 146 12.51 11.91 -14.22
N VAL A 147 11.90 11.52 -13.09
CA VAL A 147 11.55 12.39 -11.98
C VAL A 147 11.93 11.71 -10.66
N ILE A 148 12.95 12.24 -9.97
CA ILE A 148 13.32 11.85 -8.61
C ILE A 148 12.06 11.89 -7.73
N GLY A 149 11.58 10.73 -7.27
CA GLY A 149 10.51 10.63 -6.29
C GLY A 149 9.06 10.51 -6.80
N ARG A 150 8.81 10.19 -8.08
CA ARG A 150 7.43 9.94 -8.58
C ARG A 150 7.08 8.49 -8.92
N GLY A 151 8.05 7.57 -8.91
CA GLY A 151 7.80 6.14 -9.09
C GLY A 151 8.09 5.38 -7.80
N ASP A 152 7.08 4.77 -7.19
CA ASP A 152 7.30 3.74 -6.19
C ASP A 152 7.85 2.50 -6.91
N TYR A 153 9.07 2.07 -6.57
CA TYR A 153 9.63 0.80 -7.08
C TYR A 153 8.79 -0.38 -6.63
N CYS A 154 8.27 -0.30 -5.40
CA CYS A 154 7.51 -1.36 -4.78
C CYS A 154 6.01 -1.03 -4.77
N GLY A 155 5.23 -1.89 -5.43
CA GLY A 155 3.76 -1.87 -5.38
C GLY A 155 3.16 -3.26 -5.22
N LYS A 156 3.94 -4.24 -4.77
CA LYS A 156 3.55 -5.67 -4.77
C LYS A 156 2.25 -5.91 -3.99
N CYS A 157 2.06 -5.27 -2.84
CA CYS A 157 0.84 -5.41 -2.05
C CYS A 157 -0.42 -4.90 -2.79
N ILE A 158 -0.27 -3.93 -3.69
CA ILE A 158 -1.35 -3.40 -4.53
C ILE A 158 -1.62 -4.32 -5.72
N MET A 159 -0.55 -4.73 -6.41
CA MET A 159 -0.63 -5.59 -7.60
C MET A 159 -1.16 -6.99 -7.27
N GLU A 160 -0.69 -7.56 -6.16
CA GLU A 160 -1.02 -8.92 -5.77
C GLU A 160 -2.31 -9.04 -4.95
N CYS A 161 -2.96 -7.92 -4.62
CA CYS A 161 -4.21 -7.96 -3.87
C CYS A 161 -5.31 -8.69 -4.67
N PRO A 162 -5.96 -9.72 -4.09
CA PRO A 162 -6.99 -10.49 -4.76
C PRO A 162 -8.33 -9.74 -4.88
N VAL A 163 -8.54 -8.69 -4.07
CA VAL A 163 -9.79 -7.92 -4.06
C VAL A 163 -9.97 -7.17 -5.37
N ALA A 164 -11.19 -7.22 -5.91
CA ALA A 164 -11.58 -6.59 -7.18
C ALA A 164 -10.65 -6.95 -8.36
N ARG A 165 -10.02 -8.13 -8.29
CA ARG A 165 -9.19 -8.64 -9.38
C ARG A 165 -10.11 -9.13 -10.50
N GLN A 166 -9.85 -8.70 -11.73
CA GLN A 166 -10.69 -9.09 -12.87
C GLN A 166 -10.62 -10.60 -13.12
N GLN A 167 -11.77 -11.22 -13.42
CA GLN A 167 -11.88 -12.64 -13.72
C GLN A 167 -10.91 -13.09 -14.84
N LYS A 168 -10.78 -12.27 -15.88
CA LYS A 168 -9.86 -12.51 -16.99
C LYS A 168 -8.38 -12.60 -16.56
N LEU A 169 -8.00 -11.89 -15.49
CA LEU A 169 -6.64 -11.99 -14.94
C LEU A 169 -6.44 -13.30 -14.18
N TYR A 170 -7.46 -13.79 -13.47
CA TYR A 170 -7.40 -15.12 -12.84
C TYR A 170 -7.19 -16.22 -13.89
N GLU A 171 -7.93 -16.18 -14.99
CA GLU A 171 -7.83 -17.15 -16.09
C GLU A 171 -6.44 -17.18 -16.73
N LEU A 172 -5.77 -16.02 -16.83
CA LEU A 172 -4.42 -15.91 -17.40
C LEU A 172 -3.32 -16.39 -16.45
N LEU A 173 -3.48 -16.19 -15.13
CA LEU A 173 -2.49 -16.55 -14.12
C LEU A 173 -2.65 -17.98 -13.58
N SER A 174 -3.77 -18.65 -13.88
CA SER A 174 -4.02 -20.05 -13.52
C SER A 174 -3.48 -21.07 -14.56
N ARG A 175 -2.71 -20.60 -15.55
CA ARG A 175 -1.99 -21.42 -16.54
C ARG A 175 -0.51 -21.43 -16.24
#